data_AF-A0A399WZV7-F1
#
_entry.id   AF-A0A399WZV7-F1
#
_cell.length_a   1.000
_cell.length_b   1.000
_cell.length_c   1.000
_cell.angle_alpha   90.00
_cell.angle_beta   90.00
_cell.angle_gamma   90.00
#
_symmetry.space_group_name_H-M   'P 1'
#
loop_
_entity.id
_entity.type
_entity.pdbx_description
1 polymer ?
#
loop_
_entity_poly.entity_id
_entity_poly.type
_entity_poly.pdbx_seq_one_letter_code
_entity_poly.pdbx_strand_id
1 'polypeptide(L)'
;MTLVVDFEDFAEAVRRYGRETDDTVYFRRSGSSIHWSYLNPDTGVHVACFYRGDADEAKSSLMARGLKAKRGLWVTEASLEHLEQLAGETYVAAVAYETKEGPGLWMDAYSAPPTDGMVLRAIFDEFVSEGRIAEDQFDVFLAVAKPNVRLLGPEQIERFQKQKPKEKGGLQ
;
A
#
# COMPACT_ATOMS: atom_id res chain seq x y z
N MET A 1 -14.75 22.30 -5.97
CA MET A 1 -13.43 22.98 -5.77
C MET A 1 -12.71 22.29 -4.64
N THR A 2 -11.39 22.10 -4.72
CA THR A 2 -10.62 21.41 -3.66
C THR A 2 -9.70 22.37 -2.93
N LEU A 3 -9.78 22.39 -1.60
CA LEU A 3 -8.86 23.06 -0.70
C LEU A 3 -7.96 22.01 -0.06
N VAL A 4 -6.65 22.10 -0.32
CA VAL A 4 -5.65 21.24 0.34
C VAL A 4 -4.99 22.05 1.45
N VAL A 5 -4.97 21.52 2.67
CA VAL A 5 -4.38 22.15 3.85
C VAL A 5 -3.44 21.20 4.57
N ASP A 6 -2.64 21.74 5.48
CA ASP A 6 -1.86 20.93 6.42
C ASP A 6 -2.77 20.23 7.44
N PHE A 7 -2.27 19.16 8.06
CA PHE A 7 -3.08 18.33 8.97
C PHE A 7 -3.55 19.12 10.20
N GLU A 8 -2.71 20.04 10.67
CA GLU A 8 -2.93 20.94 11.78
C GLU A 8 -4.15 21.84 11.54
N ASP A 9 -4.35 22.30 10.30
CA ASP A 9 -5.44 23.20 9.92
C ASP A 9 -6.69 22.46 9.44
N PHE A 10 -6.58 21.16 9.16
CA PHE A 10 -7.64 20.36 8.54
C PHE A 10 -8.99 20.45 9.26
N ALA A 11 -9.01 20.30 10.60
CA ALA A 11 -10.30 20.32 11.31
C ALA A 11 -10.94 21.72 11.33
N GLU A 12 -10.14 22.78 11.32
CA GLU A 12 -10.67 24.15 11.23
C GLU A 12 -11.22 24.42 9.83
N ALA A 13 -10.50 23.99 8.79
CA ALA A 13 -10.98 24.08 7.42
C ALA A 13 -12.30 23.31 7.23
N VAL A 14 -12.42 22.10 7.77
CA VAL A 14 -13.68 21.33 7.73
C VAL A 14 -14.82 22.08 8.41
N ARG A 15 -14.60 22.71 9.57
CA ARG A 15 -15.65 23.51 10.23
C ARG A 15 -16.03 24.77 9.45
N ARG A 16 -15.05 25.44 8.85
CA ARG A 16 -15.27 26.67 8.08
C ARG A 16 -16.08 26.41 6.80
N TYR A 17 -15.86 25.28 6.15
CA TYR A 17 -16.46 24.96 4.85
C TYR A 17 -17.51 23.85 4.90
N GLY A 18 -17.72 23.22 6.05
CA GLY A 18 -18.68 22.13 6.26
C GLY A 18 -20.07 22.59 6.63
N ARG A 19 -20.95 21.61 6.86
CA ARG A 19 -22.29 21.81 7.41
C ARG A 19 -22.23 21.74 8.94
N GLU A 20 -23.13 22.45 9.61
CA GLU A 20 -23.26 22.36 11.08
C GLU A 20 -23.57 20.94 11.58
N THR A 21 -24.14 20.09 10.73
CA THR A 21 -24.67 18.77 11.12
C THR A 21 -23.85 17.57 10.68
N ASP A 22 -22.84 17.76 9.80
CA ASP A 22 -21.98 16.66 9.36
C ASP A 22 -20.50 17.02 9.46
N ASP A 23 -19.88 16.40 10.46
CA ASP A 23 -18.49 16.45 10.88
C ASP A 23 -17.73 15.18 10.48
N THR A 24 -18.30 14.36 9.59
CA THR A 24 -17.69 13.10 9.15
C THR A 24 -16.61 13.33 8.10
N VAL A 25 -15.37 12.99 8.45
CA VAL A 25 -14.23 12.96 7.54
C VAL A 25 -13.87 11.52 7.18
N TYR A 26 -13.43 11.32 5.94
CA TYR A 26 -13.03 10.04 5.42
C TYR A 26 -11.53 10.00 5.20
N PHE A 27 -10.92 8.86 5.49
CA PHE A 27 -9.50 8.65 5.23
C PHE A 27 -9.21 7.33 4.54
N ARG A 28 -8.13 7.36 3.75
CA ARG A 28 -7.53 6.19 3.15
C ARG A 28 -6.01 6.29 3.29
N ARG A 29 -5.38 5.14 3.56
CA ARG A 29 -3.94 5.02 3.50
C ARG A 29 -3.48 4.74 2.07
N SER A 30 -2.44 5.44 1.64
CA SER A 30 -1.78 5.26 0.36
C SER A 30 -0.27 5.23 0.61
N GLY A 31 0.29 4.02 0.72
CA GLY A 31 1.68 3.82 1.12
C GLY A 31 1.98 4.39 2.50
N SER A 32 2.97 5.29 2.58
CA SER A 32 3.40 5.92 3.84
C SER A 32 2.61 7.17 4.22
N SER A 33 1.59 7.55 3.45
CA SER A 33 0.76 8.71 3.72
C SER A 33 -0.71 8.32 3.91
N ILE A 34 -1.39 9.08 4.75
CA ILE A 34 -2.82 8.97 4.98
C ILE A 34 -3.46 10.21 4.35
N HIS A 35 -4.36 9.98 3.42
CA HIS A 35 -5.16 11.03 2.80
C HIS A 35 -6.45 11.18 3.60
N TRP A 36 -6.70 12.36 4.13
CA TRP A 36 -7.94 12.73 4.79
C TRP A 36 -8.75 13.66 3.90
N SER A 37 -10.07 13.51 3.93
CA SER A 37 -10.95 14.25 3.05
C SER A 37 -12.32 14.51 3.67
N TYR A 38 -12.91 15.62 3.29
CA TYR A 38 -14.27 16.02 3.61
C TYR A 38 -14.90 16.65 2.37
N LEU A 39 -16.18 16.43 2.12
CA LEU A 39 -16.92 17.06 1.04
C LEU A 39 -18.16 17.72 1.63
N ASN A 40 -18.34 19.01 1.37
CA ASN A 40 -19.63 19.66 1.55
C ASN A 40 -20.46 19.51 0.25
N PRO A 41 -21.56 18.74 0.25
CA PRO A 41 -22.35 18.53 -0.96
C PRO A 41 -23.20 19.74 -1.37
N ASP A 42 -23.48 20.70 -0.48
CA ASP A 42 -24.23 21.92 -0.88
C ASP A 42 -23.34 22.88 -1.66
N THR A 43 -22.10 23.05 -1.22
CA THR A 43 -21.18 24.04 -1.79
C THR A 43 -20.21 23.44 -2.81
N GLY A 44 -20.08 22.10 -2.84
CA GLY A 44 -19.11 21.40 -3.67
C GLY A 44 -17.65 21.66 -3.24
N VAL A 45 -17.44 22.16 -2.02
CA VAL A 45 -16.10 22.35 -1.45
C VAL A 45 -15.62 21.02 -0.89
N HIS A 46 -14.50 20.55 -1.42
CA HIS A 46 -13.77 19.39 -0.93
C HIS A 46 -12.55 19.88 -0.15
N VAL A 47 -12.40 19.46 1.10
CA VAL A 47 -11.23 19.77 1.93
C VAL A 47 -10.41 18.49 2.04
N ALA A 48 -9.10 18.58 1.78
CA ALA A 48 -8.19 17.46 1.84
C ALA A 48 -6.91 17.80 2.60
N CYS A 49 -6.30 16.80 3.23
CA CYS A 49 -4.93 16.91 3.72
C CYS A 49 -4.19 15.57 3.61
N PHE A 50 -2.86 15.65 3.63
CA PHE A 50 -1.98 14.50 3.63
C PHE A 50 -1.22 14.45 4.95
N TYR A 51 -1.35 13.35 5.66
CA TYR A 51 -0.65 13.13 6.92
C TYR A 51 0.39 12.03 6.73
N ARG A 52 1.57 12.22 7.33
CA ARG A 52 2.64 11.22 7.39
C ARG A 52 2.87 10.88 8.86
N GLY A 53 2.28 9.79 9.30
CA GLY A 53 2.34 9.37 10.69
C GLY A 53 1.42 8.19 10.94
N ASP A 54 1.06 7.98 12.19
CA ASP A 54 0.17 6.90 12.57
C ASP A 54 -1.30 7.27 12.36
N ALA A 55 -2.07 6.35 11.79
CA ALA A 55 -3.48 6.60 11.47
C ALA A 55 -4.34 6.70 12.73
N ASP A 56 -4.02 5.94 13.78
CA ASP A 56 -4.79 5.94 15.03
C ASP A 56 -4.51 7.21 15.84
N GLU A 57 -3.26 7.71 15.80
CA GLU A 57 -2.90 9.01 16.37
C GLU A 57 -3.64 10.16 15.67
N ALA A 58 -3.58 10.20 14.33
CA ALA A 58 -4.29 11.21 13.54
C ALA A 58 -5.81 11.16 13.77
N LYS A 59 -6.38 9.95 13.77
CA LYS A 59 -7.80 9.71 14.06
C LYS A 59 -8.18 10.24 15.44
N SER A 60 -7.40 9.91 16.47
CA SER A 60 -7.64 10.36 17.85
C SER A 60 -7.56 11.87 17.96
N SER A 61 -6.60 12.50 17.28
CA SER A 61 -6.45 13.96 17.22
C SER A 61 -7.66 14.66 16.58
N LEU A 62 -8.14 14.16 15.45
CA LEU A 62 -9.33 14.72 14.79
C LEU A 62 -10.62 14.49 15.59
N MET A 63 -10.75 13.32 16.23
CA MET A 63 -11.88 13.03 17.12
C MET A 63 -11.89 13.93 18.36
N ALA A 64 -10.74 14.21 18.95
CA ALA A 64 -10.62 15.18 20.04
C ALA A 64 -11.00 16.61 19.62
N ARG A 65 -10.88 16.93 18.32
CA ARG A 65 -11.33 18.19 17.72
C ARG A 65 -12.80 18.16 17.27
N GLY A 66 -13.57 17.14 17.67
CA GLY A 66 -15.00 17.04 17.42
C GLY A 66 -15.38 16.61 16.01
N LEU A 67 -14.46 15.95 15.28
CA LEU A 67 -14.79 15.33 13.99
C LEU A 67 -15.05 13.82 14.14
N LYS A 68 -15.82 13.25 13.22
CA LYS A 68 -16.00 11.79 13.12
C LYS A 68 -15.10 11.26 12.01
N ALA A 69 -14.20 10.35 12.35
CA ALA A 69 -13.26 9.77 11.38
C ALA A 69 -13.69 8.38 10.93
N LYS A 70 -13.92 8.20 9.63
CA LYS A 70 -14.27 6.92 9.00
C LYS A 70 -13.25 6.54 7.94
N ARG A 71 -13.04 5.23 7.74
CA ARG A 71 -12.25 4.74 6.60
C ARG A 71 -13.13 4.82 5.35
N GLY A 72 -12.58 5.35 4.26
CA GLY A 72 -13.26 5.43 2.97
C GLY A 72 -12.54 6.36 2.01
N LEU A 73 -13.05 6.42 0.78
CA LEU A 73 -12.53 7.27 -0.28
C LEU A 73 -13.69 7.81 -1.11
N TRP A 74 -13.57 9.05 -1.55
CA TRP A 74 -14.49 9.65 -2.52
C TRP A 74 -14.12 9.19 -3.92
N VAL A 75 -15.13 8.74 -4.66
CA VAL A 75 -14.97 8.08 -5.95
C VAL A 75 -16.03 8.65 -6.88
N THR A 76 -15.66 8.96 -8.12
CA THR A 76 -16.64 9.23 -9.18
C THR A 76 -16.98 7.93 -9.88
N GLU A 77 -18.11 7.88 -10.59
CA GLU A 77 -18.46 6.70 -11.41
C GLU A 77 -17.34 6.37 -12.41
N ALA A 78 -16.76 7.39 -13.05
CA ALA A 78 -15.64 7.23 -13.98
C ALA A 78 -14.34 6.73 -13.32
N SER A 79 -14.18 6.94 -12.00
CA SER A 79 -13.01 6.47 -11.26
C SER A 79 -13.22 5.12 -10.59
N LEU A 80 -14.44 4.59 -10.55
CA LEU A 80 -14.76 3.35 -9.84
C LEU A 80 -13.99 2.15 -10.44
N GLU A 81 -13.96 2.05 -11.77
CA GLU A 81 -13.21 1.01 -12.50
C GLU A 81 -11.69 1.13 -12.28
N HIS A 82 -11.18 2.37 -12.27
CA HIS A 82 -9.75 2.63 -11.98
C HIS A 82 -9.40 2.39 -10.51
N LEU A 83 -10.39 2.44 -9.61
CA LEU A 83 -10.18 2.27 -8.18
C LEU A 83 -9.95 0.84 -7.77
N GLU A 84 -10.56 -0.13 -8.44
CA GLU A 84 -10.23 -1.53 -8.22
C GLU A 84 -8.76 -1.81 -8.57
N GLN A 85 -8.23 -1.13 -9.59
CA GLN A 85 -6.82 -1.23 -9.99
C GLN A 85 -5.88 -0.47 -9.04
N LEU A 86 -6.27 0.73 -8.57
CA LEU A 86 -5.47 1.57 -7.66
C LEU A 86 -5.62 1.20 -6.18
N ALA A 87 -6.63 0.41 -5.82
CA ALA A 87 -6.80 -0.19 -4.49
C ALA A 87 -6.02 -1.48 -4.31
N GLY A 88 -5.30 -1.92 -5.34
CA GLY A 88 -4.39 -3.05 -5.28
C GLY A 88 -3.43 -2.93 -4.11
N GLU A 89 -3.62 -3.81 -3.15
CA GLU A 89 -2.66 -4.06 -2.09
C GLU A 89 -1.37 -4.61 -2.72
N THR A 90 -0.21 -4.10 -2.31
CA THR A 90 1.07 -4.63 -2.80
C THR A 90 1.49 -5.80 -1.93
N TYR A 91 1.65 -6.95 -2.57
CA TYR A 91 2.25 -8.14 -2.00
C TYR A 91 3.63 -8.32 -2.61
N VAL A 92 4.62 -8.67 -1.80
CA VAL A 92 5.98 -8.99 -2.29
C VAL A 92 6.25 -10.46 -2.01
N ALA A 93 6.56 -11.22 -3.04
CA ALA A 93 7.06 -12.57 -2.91
C ALA A 93 8.59 -12.55 -2.98
N ALA A 94 9.22 -13.36 -2.14
CA ALA A 94 10.66 -13.61 -2.17
C ALA A 94 10.90 -15.12 -2.12
N VAL A 95 11.73 -15.62 -3.04
CA VAL A 95 12.11 -17.02 -3.11
C VAL A 95 13.61 -17.13 -2.91
N ALA A 96 14.01 -17.71 -1.78
CA ALA A 96 15.40 -18.09 -1.54
C ALA A 96 15.63 -19.49 -2.12
N TYR A 97 16.69 -19.65 -2.90
CA TYR A 97 17.06 -20.91 -3.54
C TYR A 97 18.59 -21.11 -3.52
N GLU A 98 19.02 -22.36 -3.72
CA GLU A 98 20.44 -22.72 -3.78
C GLU A 98 20.78 -23.30 -5.15
N THR A 99 21.88 -22.85 -5.73
CA THR A 99 22.41 -23.36 -6.99
C THR A 99 23.87 -23.80 -6.82
N LYS A 100 24.43 -24.45 -7.85
CA LYS A 100 25.86 -24.78 -7.87
C LYS A 100 26.78 -23.55 -7.83
N GLU A 101 26.28 -22.40 -8.26
CA GLU A 101 27.02 -21.13 -8.27
C GLU A 101 26.92 -20.39 -6.92
N GLY A 102 26.01 -20.84 -6.04
CA GLY A 102 25.78 -20.27 -4.72
C GLY A 102 24.31 -20.01 -4.42
N PRO A 103 24.03 -19.41 -3.25
CA PRO A 103 22.68 -19.02 -2.86
C PRO A 103 22.16 -17.86 -3.72
N GLY A 104 20.87 -17.90 -4.05
CA GLY A 104 20.17 -16.87 -4.81
C GLY A 104 18.89 -16.40 -4.13
N LEU A 105 18.46 -15.19 -4.50
CA LEU A 105 17.18 -14.60 -4.08
C LEU A 105 16.47 -14.08 -5.32
N TRP A 106 15.23 -14.51 -5.50
CA TRP A 106 14.32 -13.97 -6.50
C TRP A 106 13.20 -13.21 -5.79
N MET A 107 12.75 -12.10 -6.38
CA MET A 107 11.71 -11.26 -5.78
C MET A 107 10.78 -10.71 -6.86
N ASP A 108 9.49 -10.61 -6.53
CA ASP A 108 8.49 -10.02 -7.42
C ASP A 108 7.32 -9.41 -6.63
N ALA A 109 6.57 -8.53 -7.27
CA ALA A 109 5.45 -7.78 -6.68
C ALA A 109 4.12 -8.14 -7.34
N TYR A 110 3.09 -8.30 -6.51
CA TYR A 110 1.75 -8.72 -6.92
C TYR A 110 0.71 -7.73 -6.41
N SER A 111 -0.35 -7.52 -7.19
CA SER A 111 -1.49 -6.66 -6.82
C SER A 111 -2.55 -7.37 -5.97
N ALA A 112 -2.37 -8.67 -5.73
CA ALA A 112 -3.24 -9.56 -4.97
C ALA A 112 -2.36 -10.62 -4.28
N PRO A 113 -2.82 -11.26 -3.18
CA PRO A 113 -2.02 -12.28 -2.51
C PRO A 113 -1.77 -13.46 -3.46
N PRO A 114 -0.51 -13.73 -3.87
CA PRO A 114 -0.22 -14.84 -4.74
C PRO A 114 -0.21 -16.15 -3.94
N THR A 115 -0.40 -17.27 -4.63
CA THR A 115 -0.15 -18.59 -4.05
C THR A 115 1.31 -18.98 -4.25
N ASP A 116 1.83 -19.86 -3.38
CA ASP A 116 3.20 -20.37 -3.53
C ASP A 116 3.44 -21.00 -4.91
N GLY A 117 2.46 -21.74 -5.45
CA GLY A 117 2.56 -22.32 -6.79
C GLY A 117 2.67 -21.29 -7.91
N MET A 118 1.94 -20.16 -7.81
CA MET A 118 2.06 -19.05 -8.77
C MET A 118 3.45 -18.43 -8.72
N VAL A 119 3.98 -18.20 -7.51
CA VAL A 119 5.31 -17.64 -7.31
C VAL A 119 6.40 -18.57 -7.85
N LEU A 120 6.30 -19.87 -7.54
CA LEU A 120 7.23 -20.89 -8.02
C LEU A 120 7.19 -21.06 -9.53
N ARG A 121 6.01 -20.89 -10.14
CA ARG A 121 5.87 -20.90 -11.59
C ARG A 121 6.50 -19.67 -12.23
N ALA A 122 6.29 -18.49 -11.65
CA ALA A 122 6.86 -17.24 -12.16
C ALA A 122 8.40 -17.27 -12.19
N ILE A 123 9.04 -17.70 -11.09
CA ILE A 123 10.50 -17.89 -11.09
C ILE A 123 10.94 -18.94 -12.11
N PHE A 124 10.22 -20.06 -12.25
CA PHE A 124 10.57 -21.07 -13.25
C PHE A 124 10.50 -20.51 -14.68
N ASP A 125 9.43 -19.80 -15.01
CA ASP A 125 9.24 -19.21 -16.33
C ASP A 125 10.33 -18.17 -16.63
N GLU A 126 10.81 -17.42 -15.63
CA GLU A 126 11.97 -16.53 -15.77
C GLU A 126 13.26 -17.32 -16.09
N PHE A 127 13.56 -18.39 -15.36
CA PHE A 127 14.73 -19.24 -15.61
C PHE A 127 14.69 -19.90 -16.99
N VAL A 128 13.50 -20.29 -17.45
CA VAL A 128 13.28 -20.78 -18.81
C VAL A 128 13.55 -19.67 -19.82
N SER A 129 13.01 -18.47 -19.62
CA SER A 129 13.18 -17.34 -20.53
C SER A 129 14.64 -16.92 -20.70
N GLU A 130 15.44 -17.09 -19.64
CA GLU A 130 16.88 -16.83 -19.64
C GLU A 130 17.70 -18.01 -20.21
N GLY A 131 17.05 -19.11 -20.62
CA GLY A 131 17.70 -20.30 -21.16
C GLY A 131 18.46 -21.12 -20.12
N ARG A 132 18.19 -20.93 -18.83
CA ARG A 132 18.85 -21.65 -17.73
C ARG A 132 18.27 -23.04 -17.50
N ILE A 133 16.99 -23.24 -17.82
CA ILE A 133 16.23 -24.48 -17.59
C ILE A 133 15.33 -24.75 -18.81
N ALA A 134 15.07 -26.02 -19.13
CA ALA A 134 14.12 -26.37 -20.19
C ALA A 134 12.65 -26.30 -19.70
N GLU A 135 11.72 -25.96 -20.60
CA GLU A 135 10.29 -25.76 -20.31
C GLU A 135 9.59 -26.97 -19.65
N ASP A 136 10.05 -28.18 -19.91
CA ASP A 136 9.46 -29.43 -19.42
C ASP A 136 10.03 -29.89 -18.06
N GLN A 137 10.88 -29.08 -17.42
CA GLN A 137 11.62 -29.45 -16.21
C GLN A 137 11.08 -28.85 -14.90
N PHE A 138 9.80 -28.48 -14.85
CA PHE A 138 9.23 -27.82 -13.65
C PHE A 138 9.36 -28.69 -12.38
N ASP A 139 9.02 -29.98 -12.46
CA ASP A 139 9.12 -30.88 -11.30
C ASP A 139 10.57 -31.09 -10.84
N VAL A 140 11.50 -31.12 -11.80
CA VAL A 140 12.93 -31.22 -11.52
C VAL A 140 13.45 -29.96 -10.84
N PHE A 141 13.00 -28.78 -11.31
CA PHE A 141 13.31 -27.50 -10.68
C PHE A 141 12.86 -27.47 -9.22
N LEU A 142 11.62 -27.89 -8.91
CA LEU A 142 11.12 -27.91 -7.54
C LEU A 142 11.93 -28.85 -6.63
N ALA A 143 12.30 -30.03 -7.13
CA ALA A 143 13.08 -31.00 -6.36
C ALA A 143 14.50 -30.53 -6.06
N VAL A 144 15.13 -29.82 -7.01
CA VAL A 144 16.53 -29.39 -6.90
C VAL A 144 16.68 -28.06 -6.16
N ALA A 145 15.85 -27.06 -6.47
CA ALA A 145 16.01 -25.70 -5.95
C ALA A 145 15.68 -25.56 -4.46
N LYS A 146 14.93 -26.54 -3.89
CA LYS A 146 14.41 -26.52 -2.50
C LYS A 146 13.91 -25.13 -2.09
N PRO A 147 13.00 -24.53 -2.87
CA PRO A 147 12.69 -23.12 -2.74
C PRO A 147 11.98 -22.84 -1.42
N ASN A 148 12.42 -21.79 -0.72
CA ASN A 148 11.71 -21.24 0.42
C ASN A 148 10.97 -19.97 -0.01
N VAL A 149 9.66 -20.07 -0.16
CA VAL A 149 8.80 -18.94 -0.51
C VAL A 149 8.45 -18.16 0.75
N ARG A 150 8.63 -16.84 0.70
CA ARG A 150 8.16 -15.90 1.71
C ARG A 150 7.28 -14.85 1.04
N LEU A 151 6.06 -14.74 1.55
CA LEU A 151 5.10 -13.72 1.14
C LEU A 151 5.04 -12.63 2.19
N LEU A 152 5.22 -11.40 1.74
CA LEU A 152 5.04 -10.19 2.54
C LEU A 152 3.75 -9.52 2.11
N GLY A 153 2.76 -9.54 3.00
CA GLY A 153 1.53 -8.78 2.82
C GLY A 153 1.72 -7.28 3.11
N PRO A 154 0.76 -6.43 2.70
CA PRO A 154 0.82 -4.99 2.90
C PRO A 154 1.11 -4.58 4.34
N GLU A 155 0.44 -5.19 5.32
CA GLU A 155 0.61 -4.89 6.74
C GLU A 155 2.04 -5.18 7.23
N GLN A 156 2.66 -6.26 6.74
CA GLN A 156 4.03 -6.64 7.09
C GLN A 156 5.04 -5.68 6.44
N ILE A 157 4.82 -5.31 5.18
CA ILE A 157 5.64 -4.31 4.47
C ILE A 157 5.61 -2.98 5.24
N GLU A 158 4.42 -2.54 5.66
CA GLU A 158 4.26 -1.33 6.47
C GLU A 158 4.98 -1.44 7.82
N ARG A 159 4.86 -2.58 8.51
CA ARG A 159 5.56 -2.80 9.78
C ARG A 159 7.08 -2.71 9.59
N PHE A 160 7.63 -3.31 8.55
CA PHE A 160 9.07 -3.24 8.27
C PHE A 160 9.52 -1.81 7.92
N GLN A 161 8.71 -1.04 7.21
CA GLN A 161 8.98 0.38 6.96
C GLN A 161 9.03 1.20 8.27
N LYS A 162 8.14 0.92 9.23
CA LYS A 162 8.15 1.59 10.54
C LYS A 162 9.35 1.18 11.42
N GLN A 163 9.86 -0.05 11.27
CA GLN A 163 10.93 -0.60 12.11
C GLN A 163 12.35 -0.23 11.64
N LYS A 164 12.55 0.04 10.34
CA LYS A 164 13.86 0.51 9.88
C LYS A 164 14.11 1.93 10.40
N PRO A 165 15.17 2.17 11.20
CA PRO A 165 15.56 3.53 11.50
C PRO A 165 15.84 4.24 10.18
N LYS A 166 15.34 5.47 10.02
CA LYS A 166 15.82 6.35 8.96
C LYS A 166 17.31 6.51 9.19
N GLU A 167 18.14 5.74 8.50
CA GLU A 167 19.55 6.06 8.37
C GLU A 167 19.58 7.49 7.88
N LYS A 168 20.10 8.39 8.73
CA LYS A 168 20.40 9.75 8.32
C LYS A 168 21.40 9.58 7.19
N GLY A 169 20.93 9.74 5.95
CA GLY A 169 21.77 9.86 4.78
C GLY A 169 22.67 11.09 4.95
N GLY A 170 23.76 10.91 5.69
CA GLY A 170 24.95 11.73 5.55
C GLY A 170 25.60 11.31 4.24
N LEU A 171 25.17 11.93 3.15
CA LEU A 171 26.07 12.17 2.03
C LEU A 171 27.09 13.20 2.55
N GLN A 172 28.25 12.71 2.99
CA GLN A 172 29.49 13.45 2.95
C GLN A 172 30.21 13.09 1.66
#